data_AF-A0A453LAF2-F1
#
_entry.id   AF-A0A453LAF2-F1
#
_cell.length_a   1.000
_cell.length_b   1.000
_cell.length_c   1.000
_cell.angle_alpha   90.00
_cell.angle_beta   90.00
_cell.angle_gamma   90.00
#
_symmetry.space_group_name_H-M   'P 1'
#
loop_
_entity.id
_entity.type
_entity.pdbx_description
1 polymer ?
#
loop_
_entity_poly.entity_id
_entity_poly.type
_entity_poly.pdbx_seq_one_letter_code
_entity_poly.pdbx_strand_id
1 'polypeptide(L)'
;SKNELKQSLEKIEKVINDACGFFEQMNLPNRSNTNLRDSVTANSRGAVTTAKPPSVVIGRDKDCDDIVAMLHGKEKYAQPDTNSSQCYSIIGIHGISGSGKSTLAQLVCAREEKNGHFNLVMWVHVSQDFSVDNIYMQMSEATTRTPCLQFNNRDTLRTNLEKELHGKRFLLVLDDVWYNNRDVRQYEKLQQILSPLSAGKAGSKILVTSQTRDALIALGATEQRCISMSVLDEDVFLKLFKHYAFHNVSVDDHVRRILEEIGTDIVKKLKGSPLAAKIVGGQLHIRPNIESWRNSQDADHLDDTMGALWWSYLNLDVQVRQCFAYCSIFCRRRNFQRDELVRFWAAEGFARSGNERKDTEDVCHEYFDELVSASFLQPEVKKYSGQMDTYIVHDLLLDLADKVAGSDCFRIENGWKRTGESWTMCEEVPPEVHHLFVQTYDSALIIDKICKLDNLRTLIIDSVEIKNPVEEKVLESLFVRLRKLRVLIVPVYNGQGTLSVPESIGQLRHLRYLAFMSTYYTVNTLVLPGTLTKLYHMEVLDFGLIRDLVFNSCEDMFSLTNLRHII
;
A
#
# COMPACT_ATOMS: atom_id res chain seq x y z
N SER A 1 18.54 36.53 -32.81
CA SER A 1 19.88 36.81 -32.23
C SER A 1 19.76 36.93 -30.70
N LYS A 2 20.86 36.78 -29.93
CA LYS A 2 20.84 36.91 -28.45
C LYS A 2 20.26 38.26 -27.97
N ASN A 3 20.36 39.30 -28.81
CA ASN A 3 19.77 40.61 -28.56
C ASN A 3 18.25 40.65 -28.77
N GLU A 4 17.70 39.88 -29.71
CA GLU A 4 16.24 39.79 -29.92
C GLU A 4 15.55 39.02 -28.78
N LEU A 5 16.21 38.00 -28.22
CA LEU A 5 15.70 37.26 -27.05
C LEU A 5 15.67 38.15 -25.80
N LYS A 6 16.72 38.96 -25.60
CA LYS A 6 16.78 39.94 -24.49
C LYS A 6 15.68 41.00 -24.60
N GLN A 7 15.46 41.55 -25.80
CA GLN A 7 14.38 42.51 -26.04
C GLN A 7 12.98 41.91 -25.87
N SER A 8 12.82 40.60 -26.14
CA SER A 8 11.56 39.90 -25.95
C SER A 8 11.26 39.65 -24.47
N LEU A 9 12.30 39.32 -23.67
CA LEU A 9 12.19 39.17 -22.21
C LEU A 9 11.91 40.51 -21.52
N GLU A 10 12.58 41.60 -21.90
CA GLU A 10 12.31 42.94 -21.36
C GLU A 10 10.87 43.41 -21.66
N LYS A 11 10.29 43.01 -22.81
CA LYS A 11 8.88 43.27 -23.13
C LYS A 11 7.93 42.45 -22.25
N ILE A 12 8.23 41.18 -22.00
CA ILE A 12 7.39 40.31 -21.15
C ILE A 12 7.41 40.79 -19.70
N GLU A 13 8.59 41.14 -19.18
CA GLU A 13 8.75 41.68 -17.83
C GLU A 13 7.97 43.00 -17.66
N LYS A 14 7.99 43.87 -18.68
CA LYS A 14 7.18 45.08 -18.69
C LYS A 14 5.68 44.79 -18.65
N VAL A 15 5.20 43.82 -19.42
CA VAL A 15 3.78 43.42 -19.44
C VAL A 15 3.34 42.83 -18.09
N ILE A 16 4.20 42.04 -17.43
CA ILE A 16 3.91 41.49 -16.10
C ILE A 16 3.83 42.61 -15.06
N ASN A 17 4.76 43.56 -15.10
CA ASN A 17 4.75 44.69 -14.16
C ASN A 17 3.56 45.64 -14.40
N ASP A 18 3.19 45.88 -15.65
CA ASP A 18 1.99 46.65 -16.01
C ASP A 18 0.71 45.93 -15.55
N ALA A 19 0.65 44.59 -15.63
CA ALA A 19 -0.46 43.78 -15.13
C ALA A 19 -0.55 43.80 -13.60
N CYS A 20 0.59 43.70 -12.90
CA CYS A 20 0.66 43.81 -11.44
C CYS A 20 0.17 45.18 -10.95
N GLY A 21 0.57 46.27 -11.63
CA GLY A 21 0.06 47.61 -11.32
C GLY A 21 -1.45 47.77 -11.58
N PHE A 22 -2.01 47.01 -12.52
CA PHE A 22 -3.46 46.98 -12.78
C PHE A 22 -4.25 46.23 -11.69
N PHE A 23 -3.65 45.19 -11.09
CA PHE A 23 -4.25 44.47 -9.97
C PHE A 23 -4.25 45.28 -8.67
N GLU A 24 -3.24 46.12 -8.43
CA GLU A 24 -3.20 47.03 -7.27
C GLU A 24 -4.26 48.16 -7.36
N GLN A 25 -4.70 48.54 -8.57
CA GLN A 25 -5.74 49.55 -8.76
C GLN A 25 -7.17 49.01 -8.57
N MET A 26 -7.37 47.69 -8.60
CA MET A 26 -8.67 47.07 -8.30
C MET A 26 -8.81 46.81 -6.79
N ASN A 27 -9.12 47.88 -6.04
CA ASN A 27 -9.59 47.80 -4.65
C ASN A 27 -10.93 47.02 -4.57
N LEU A 28 -10.86 45.68 -4.51
CA LEU A 28 -11.97 44.81 -4.17
C LEU A 28 -11.86 44.36 -2.69
N PRO A 29 -12.96 44.29 -1.92
CA PRO A 29 -12.89 44.21 -0.46
C PRO A 29 -12.43 42.83 0.02
N ASN A 30 -11.50 42.85 0.98
CA ASN A 30 -11.00 41.73 1.78
C ASN A 30 -12.07 40.72 2.20
N ARG A 31 -11.95 39.48 1.71
CA ARG A 31 -12.30 38.27 2.49
C ARG A 31 -11.00 37.61 2.91
N SER A 32 -10.75 37.65 4.20
CA SER A 32 -9.60 37.10 4.92
C SER A 32 -9.24 35.68 4.50
N ASN A 33 -8.05 35.52 3.89
CA ASN A 33 -7.35 34.25 3.77
C ASN A 33 -6.81 33.85 5.15
N THR A 34 -7.55 32.99 5.85
CA THR A 34 -7.01 32.19 6.95
C THR A 34 -6.51 30.87 6.38
N ASN A 35 -5.18 30.68 6.45
CA ASN A 35 -4.45 29.42 6.49
C ASN A 35 -4.67 28.42 5.34
N LEU A 36 -4.04 28.69 4.19
CA LEU A 36 -3.60 27.65 3.25
C LEU A 36 -2.18 27.21 3.64
N ARG A 37 -2.11 26.39 4.69
CA ARG A 37 -0.99 25.48 4.98
C ARG A 37 -1.63 24.13 5.31
N ASP A 38 -2.27 23.54 4.30
CA ASP A 38 -2.60 22.12 4.38
C ASP A 38 -1.32 21.35 4.11
N SER A 39 -0.77 20.83 5.21
CA SER A 39 0.35 19.93 5.26
C SER A 39 0.15 18.77 4.29
N VAL A 40 1.07 18.64 3.33
CA VAL A 40 1.24 17.44 2.51
C VAL A 40 1.67 16.31 3.46
N THR A 41 0.71 15.52 3.94
CA THR A 41 1.00 14.31 4.71
C THR A 41 1.40 13.19 3.75
N ALA A 42 2.70 13.06 3.49
CA ALA A 42 3.30 11.83 2.99
C ALA A 42 3.31 10.80 4.14
N ASN A 43 2.27 9.98 4.19
CA ASN A 43 2.14 8.87 5.16
C ASN A 43 2.22 7.52 4.43
N SER A 44 3.42 7.10 4.07
CA SER A 44 3.78 5.68 3.88
C SER A 44 4.33 5.11 5.19
N ARG A 45 3.48 5.08 6.21
CA ARG A 45 3.68 4.26 7.41
C ARG A 45 2.47 3.37 7.52
N GLY A 46 2.64 2.16 8.06
CA GLY A 46 1.59 1.16 8.28
C GLY A 46 0.41 1.73 9.07
N ALA A 47 -0.38 2.54 8.39
CA ALA A 47 -1.50 3.26 8.96
C ALA A 47 -2.47 2.20 9.42
N VAL A 48 -2.85 2.29 10.69
CA VAL A 48 -3.99 1.60 11.27
C VAL A 48 -5.11 1.55 10.22
N THR A 49 -5.28 0.39 9.60
CA THR A 49 -6.27 0.16 8.56
C THR A 49 -7.62 0.03 9.23
N THR A 50 -8.17 1.14 9.71
CA THR A 50 -9.64 1.27 9.77
C THR A 50 -10.14 1.46 8.33
N ALA A 51 -9.83 0.48 7.48
CA ALA A 51 -10.31 0.41 6.12
C ALA A 51 -11.84 0.30 6.21
N LYS A 52 -12.53 1.28 5.63
CA LYS A 52 -13.98 1.20 5.54
C LYS A 52 -14.32 0.03 4.61
N PRO A 53 -15.46 -0.64 4.85
CA PRO A 53 -15.97 -1.58 3.86
C PRO A 53 -16.13 -0.86 2.51
N PRO A 54 -16.00 -1.58 1.39
CA PRO A 54 -16.24 -1.01 0.07
C PRO A 54 -17.67 -0.45 0.01
N SER A 55 -17.88 0.52 -0.89
CA SER A 55 -19.16 1.23 -1.03
C SER A 55 -20.36 0.30 -1.25
N VAL A 56 -20.11 -0.87 -1.85
CA VAL A 56 -21.12 -1.90 -2.09
C VAL A 56 -20.58 -3.26 -1.64
N VAL A 57 -21.33 -3.92 -0.76
CA VAL A 57 -21.15 -5.34 -0.44
C VAL A 57 -22.48 -6.04 -0.68
N ILE A 58 -22.45 -7.19 -1.35
CA ILE A 58 -23.65 -7.90 -1.80
C ILE A 58 -23.67 -9.29 -1.18
N GLY A 59 -24.80 -9.67 -0.58
CA GLY A 59 -25.05 -11.04 -0.15
C GLY A 59 -24.43 -11.45 1.18
N ARG A 60 -23.96 -10.51 2.00
CA ARG A 60 -23.28 -10.78 3.27
C ARG A 60 -23.98 -10.19 4.50
N ASP A 61 -25.22 -9.73 4.33
CA ASP A 61 -25.98 -9.08 5.40
C ASP A 61 -26.26 -10.05 6.56
N LYS A 62 -26.71 -11.27 6.24
CA LYS A 62 -26.97 -12.31 7.24
C LYS A 62 -25.71 -12.72 8.00
N ASP A 63 -24.61 -12.97 7.29
CA ASP A 63 -23.31 -13.30 7.91
C ASP A 63 -22.86 -12.18 8.86
N CYS A 64 -23.06 -10.91 8.46
CA CYS A 64 -22.76 -9.74 9.28
C CYS A 64 -23.66 -9.65 10.52
N ASP A 65 -24.98 -9.85 10.36
CA ASP A 65 -25.94 -9.91 11.47
C ASP A 65 -25.58 -10.99 12.49
N ASP A 66 -25.24 -12.19 12.02
CA ASP A 66 -24.86 -13.33 12.87
C ASP A 66 -23.58 -13.03 13.66
N ILE A 67 -22.56 -12.44 13.02
CA ILE A 67 -21.32 -12.01 13.71
C ILE A 67 -21.61 -10.93 14.75
N VAL A 68 -22.41 -9.91 14.40
CA VAL A 68 -22.78 -8.86 15.35
C VAL A 68 -23.56 -9.45 16.52
N ALA A 69 -24.49 -10.37 16.29
CA ALA A 69 -25.17 -11.07 17.38
C ALA A 69 -24.19 -11.83 18.28
N MET A 70 -23.17 -12.48 17.73
CA MET A 70 -22.11 -13.14 18.51
C MET A 70 -21.24 -12.16 19.29
N LEU A 71 -20.94 -10.97 18.73
CA LEU A 71 -20.17 -9.93 19.41
C LEU A 71 -20.92 -9.37 20.64
N HIS A 72 -22.24 -9.23 20.55
CA HIS A 72 -23.09 -8.73 21.64
C HIS A 72 -23.61 -9.83 22.58
N GLY A 73 -23.47 -11.10 22.19
CA GLY A 73 -23.93 -12.25 22.94
C GLY A 73 -23.29 -12.33 24.32
N LYS A 74 -24.13 -12.51 25.36
CA LYS A 74 -23.65 -12.82 26.71
C LYS A 74 -22.97 -14.18 26.69
N GLU A 75 -21.88 -14.33 27.43
CA GLU A 75 -21.08 -15.55 27.61
C GLU A 75 -21.82 -16.67 28.37
N LYS A 76 -23.07 -16.98 28.01
CA LYS A 76 -23.81 -18.12 28.58
C LYS A 76 -23.22 -19.49 28.22
N TYR A 77 -22.19 -19.53 27.38
CA TYR A 77 -21.43 -20.71 26.98
C TYR A 77 -19.91 -20.52 27.16
N ALA A 78 -19.46 -19.61 28.03
CA ALA A 78 -18.05 -19.54 28.37
C ALA A 78 -17.65 -20.78 29.20
N GLN A 79 -16.88 -21.66 28.55
CA GLN A 79 -15.92 -22.62 29.09
C GLN A 79 -16.41 -23.49 30.27
N PRO A 80 -16.71 -24.78 30.05
CA PRO A 80 -16.79 -25.73 31.15
C PRO A 80 -15.44 -25.98 31.85
N ASP A 81 -14.28 -25.85 31.19
CA ASP A 81 -13.01 -26.34 31.79
C ASP A 81 -11.73 -25.60 31.35
N THR A 82 -11.69 -24.26 31.38
CA THR A 82 -10.42 -23.50 31.43
C THR A 82 -10.61 -22.24 32.27
N ASN A 83 -9.56 -21.83 33.00
CA ASN A 83 -9.60 -20.75 33.99
C ASN A 83 -10.47 -19.55 33.58
N SER A 84 -11.44 -19.23 34.43
CA SER A 84 -12.45 -18.17 34.33
C SER A 84 -11.90 -16.73 34.38
N SER A 85 -10.78 -16.44 33.70
CA SER A 85 -10.06 -15.16 33.83
C SER A 85 -9.83 -14.38 32.53
N GLN A 86 -10.21 -14.88 31.35
CA GLN A 86 -10.07 -14.12 30.10
C GLN A 86 -11.20 -13.09 29.93
N CYS A 87 -10.84 -11.83 29.69
CA CYS A 87 -11.79 -10.74 29.50
C CYS A 87 -12.37 -10.64 28.08
N TYR A 88 -11.89 -11.50 27.17
CA TYR A 88 -12.29 -11.53 25.77
C TYR A 88 -12.67 -12.91 25.26
N SER A 89 -13.45 -12.96 24.18
CA SER A 89 -13.71 -14.18 23.42
C SER A 89 -13.34 -14.01 21.94
N ILE A 90 -12.96 -15.10 21.28
CA ILE A 90 -12.53 -15.10 19.89
C ILE A 90 -13.64 -15.61 18.97
N ILE A 91 -13.89 -14.87 17.89
CA ILE A 91 -14.77 -15.24 16.78
C ILE A 91 -13.90 -15.29 15.53
N GLY A 92 -14.00 -16.37 14.77
CA GLY A 92 -13.16 -16.58 13.59
C GLY A 92 -13.98 -16.65 12.31
N ILE A 93 -13.47 -16.08 11.23
CA ILE A 93 -14.00 -16.19 9.87
C ILE A 93 -12.92 -16.90 9.04
N HIS A 94 -13.24 -18.07 8.47
CA HIS A 94 -12.31 -18.79 7.61
C HIS A 94 -12.88 -19.07 6.22
N GLY A 95 -12.00 -19.27 5.23
CA GLY A 95 -12.38 -19.57 3.86
C GLY A 95 -11.29 -19.23 2.85
N ILE A 96 -11.44 -19.68 1.62
CA ILE A 96 -10.44 -19.52 0.55
C ILE A 96 -10.05 -18.05 0.30
N SER A 97 -8.87 -17.82 -0.28
CA SER A 97 -8.44 -16.48 -0.65
C SER A 97 -9.40 -15.83 -1.67
N GLY A 98 -9.64 -14.52 -1.57
CA GLY A 98 -10.58 -13.81 -2.44
C GLY A 98 -12.08 -13.99 -2.13
N SER A 99 -12.46 -14.78 -1.11
CA SER A 99 -13.87 -15.02 -0.70
C SER A 99 -14.58 -13.84 -0.02
N GLY A 100 -13.86 -12.77 0.33
CA GLY A 100 -14.43 -11.58 0.97
C GLY A 100 -14.41 -11.57 2.51
N LYS A 101 -13.55 -12.38 3.15
CA LYS A 101 -13.40 -12.42 4.62
C LYS A 101 -13.12 -11.05 5.23
N SER A 102 -12.08 -10.36 4.74
CA SER A 102 -11.69 -9.03 5.22
C SER A 102 -12.81 -8.02 4.95
N THR A 103 -13.50 -8.12 3.82
CA THR A 103 -14.68 -7.29 3.51
C THR A 103 -15.82 -7.48 4.51
N LEU A 104 -16.12 -8.73 4.91
CA LEU A 104 -17.12 -9.01 5.93
C LEU A 104 -16.70 -8.48 7.30
N ALA A 105 -15.43 -8.65 7.69
CA ALA A 105 -14.91 -8.09 8.94
C ALA A 105 -14.95 -6.55 8.95
N GLN A 106 -14.67 -5.88 7.82
CA GLN A 106 -14.79 -4.43 7.67
C GLN A 106 -16.24 -3.96 7.85
N LEU A 107 -17.21 -4.69 7.28
CA LEU A 107 -18.64 -4.39 7.47
C LEU A 107 -19.05 -4.47 8.94
N VAL A 108 -18.64 -5.55 9.62
CA VAL A 108 -18.91 -5.75 11.04
C VAL A 108 -18.32 -4.61 11.87
N CYS A 109 -17.07 -4.24 11.61
CA CYS A 109 -16.43 -3.12 12.30
C CYS A 109 -17.17 -1.79 12.08
N ALA A 110 -17.52 -1.47 10.82
CA ALA A 110 -18.23 -0.24 10.51
C ALA A 110 -19.60 -0.14 11.19
N ARG A 111 -20.26 -1.27 11.45
CA ARG A 111 -21.51 -1.33 12.21
C ARG A 111 -21.27 -1.18 13.71
N GLU A 112 -20.27 -1.86 14.26
CA GLU A 112 -19.93 -1.78 15.68
C GLU A 112 -19.43 -0.40 16.11
N GLU A 113 -18.71 0.29 15.23
CA GLU A 113 -18.32 1.68 15.45
C GLU A 113 -19.52 2.63 15.57
N LYS A 114 -20.64 2.35 14.89
CA LYS A 114 -21.89 3.13 15.00
C LYS A 114 -22.70 2.73 16.23
N ASN A 115 -22.67 1.46 16.62
CA ASN A 115 -23.40 0.95 17.77
C ASN A 115 -22.83 1.45 19.11
N GLY A 116 -21.54 1.78 19.16
CA GLY A 116 -20.88 2.31 20.36
C GLY A 116 -20.74 1.30 21.50
N HIS A 117 -20.87 -0.01 21.21
CA HIS A 117 -20.76 -1.08 22.20
C HIS A 117 -19.33 -1.25 22.74
N PHE A 118 -18.35 -1.05 21.87
CA PHE A 118 -16.93 -1.14 22.18
C PHE A 118 -16.34 0.26 22.38
N ASN A 119 -15.53 0.43 23.42
CA ASN A 119 -14.79 1.66 23.66
C ASN A 119 -13.67 1.86 22.65
N LEU A 120 -13.10 0.76 22.15
CA LEU A 120 -12.01 0.73 21.18
C LEU A 120 -12.31 -0.29 20.09
N VAL A 121 -12.06 0.08 18.83
CA VAL A 121 -12.06 -0.83 17.69
C VAL A 121 -10.68 -0.72 17.04
N MET A 122 -9.95 -1.82 17.03
CA MET A 122 -8.59 -1.91 16.49
C MET A 122 -8.59 -2.87 15.30
N TRP A 123 -7.81 -2.57 14.27
CA TRP A 123 -7.61 -3.43 13.12
C TRP A 123 -6.12 -3.61 12.86
N VAL A 124 -5.68 -4.86 12.82
CA VAL A 124 -4.28 -5.24 12.66
C VAL A 124 -4.18 -6.33 11.61
N HIS A 125 -3.31 -6.14 10.63
CA HIS A 125 -3.01 -7.17 9.65
C HIS A 125 -1.86 -8.04 10.16
N VAL A 126 -2.02 -9.37 10.05
CA VAL A 126 -1.02 -10.34 10.46
C VAL A 126 -0.40 -10.96 9.21
N SER A 127 0.80 -10.51 8.83
CA SER A 127 1.52 -11.09 7.69
C SER A 127 1.94 -12.55 7.97
N GLN A 128 2.31 -13.29 6.92
CA GLN A 128 2.79 -14.68 7.06
C GLN A 128 4.01 -14.78 7.99
N ASP A 129 5.01 -13.92 7.78
CA ASP A 129 6.24 -13.82 8.58
C ASP A 129 6.16 -12.67 9.59
N PHE A 130 5.09 -12.62 10.38
CA PHE A 130 4.89 -11.51 11.30
C PHE A 130 5.93 -11.43 12.44
N SER A 131 6.18 -10.18 12.85
CA SER A 131 6.87 -9.83 14.09
C SER A 131 5.86 -9.42 15.15
N VAL A 132 5.97 -10.00 16.36
CA VAL A 132 5.14 -9.64 17.52
C VAL A 132 5.28 -8.16 17.85
N ASP A 133 6.50 -7.62 17.72
CA ASP A 133 6.79 -6.22 18.04
C ASP A 133 6.07 -5.26 17.08
N ASN A 134 6.04 -5.60 15.79
CA ASN A 134 5.31 -4.84 14.78
C ASN A 134 3.80 -4.87 15.03
N ILE A 135 3.27 -6.03 15.43
CA ILE A 135 1.86 -6.17 15.80
C ILE A 135 1.51 -5.33 17.03
N TYR A 136 2.34 -5.35 18.07
CA TYR A 136 2.14 -4.48 19.24
C TYR A 136 2.20 -3.01 18.89
N MET A 137 3.11 -2.62 18.01
CA MET A 137 3.17 -1.25 17.50
C MET A 137 1.85 -0.88 16.81
N GLN A 138 1.37 -1.69 15.85
CA GLN A 138 0.11 -1.44 15.15
C GLN A 138 -1.09 -1.35 16.11
N MET A 139 -1.15 -2.24 17.12
CA MET A 139 -2.18 -2.17 18.17
C MET A 139 -2.11 -0.86 18.96
N SER A 140 -0.91 -0.44 19.36
CA SER A 140 -0.68 0.80 20.11
C SER A 140 -1.05 2.05 19.30
N GLU A 141 -0.72 2.05 18.01
CA GLU A 141 -1.14 3.13 17.09
C GLU A 141 -2.66 3.15 16.92
N ALA A 142 -3.30 1.96 16.88
CA ALA A 142 -4.75 1.85 16.77
C ALA A 142 -5.48 2.35 18.02
N THR A 143 -4.93 2.12 19.22
CA THR A 143 -5.51 2.62 20.47
C THR A 143 -5.32 4.12 20.65
N THR A 144 -4.12 4.64 20.37
CA THR A 144 -3.76 6.06 20.58
C THR A 144 -4.21 6.97 19.44
N ARG A 145 -4.46 6.41 18.25
CA ARG A 145 -4.69 7.13 16.98
C ARG A 145 -3.54 8.07 16.60
N THR A 146 -2.35 7.80 17.12
CA THR A 146 -1.13 8.55 16.83
C THR A 146 -0.06 7.57 16.40
N PRO A 147 0.78 7.93 15.41
CA PRO A 147 1.93 7.11 15.05
C PRO A 147 2.83 6.84 16.27
N CYS A 148 3.33 5.63 16.39
CA CYS A 148 4.25 5.26 17.45
C CYS A 148 5.63 5.81 17.08
N LEU A 149 5.96 6.99 17.61
CA LEU A 149 7.19 7.72 17.26
C LEU A 149 8.47 7.09 17.84
N GLN A 150 8.36 6.13 18.76
CA GLN A 150 9.51 5.45 19.37
C GLN A 150 9.28 3.95 19.44
N PHE A 151 10.13 3.19 18.75
CA PHE A 151 10.23 1.75 19.00
C PHE A 151 10.91 1.54 20.34
N ASN A 152 10.12 1.29 21.38
CA ASN A 152 10.64 0.79 22.64
C ASN A 152 10.86 -0.72 22.55
N ASN A 153 11.62 -1.30 23.50
CA ASN A 153 11.71 -2.75 23.59
C ASN A 153 10.29 -3.37 23.73
N ARG A 154 10.16 -4.64 23.32
CA ARG A 154 8.88 -5.37 23.30
C ARG A 154 8.10 -5.26 24.60
N ASP A 155 8.78 -5.35 25.74
CA ASP A 155 8.15 -5.33 27.06
C ASP A 155 7.52 -3.96 27.35
N THR A 156 8.17 -2.86 26.94
CA THR A 156 7.60 -1.52 27.06
C THR A 156 6.40 -1.33 26.15
N LEU A 157 6.46 -1.82 24.89
CA LEU A 157 5.31 -1.79 23.98
C LEU A 157 4.12 -2.55 24.57
N ARG A 158 4.39 -3.74 25.13
CA ARG A 158 3.40 -4.55 25.82
C ARG A 158 2.77 -3.81 27.00
N THR A 159 3.58 -3.28 27.92
CA THR A 159 3.08 -2.57 29.11
C THR A 159 2.28 -1.32 28.75
N ASN A 160 2.68 -0.59 27.71
CA ASN A 160 1.94 0.57 27.23
C ASN A 160 0.59 0.15 26.63
N LEU A 161 0.55 -0.92 25.83
CA LEU A 161 -0.69 -1.45 25.28
C LEU A 161 -1.62 -1.95 26.40
N GLU A 162 -1.09 -2.65 27.41
CA GLU A 162 -1.87 -3.09 28.59
C GLU A 162 -2.52 -1.91 29.31
N LYS A 163 -1.79 -0.80 29.51
CA LYS A 163 -2.34 0.44 30.09
C LYS A 163 -3.45 1.03 29.23
N GLU A 164 -3.27 1.07 27.91
CA GLU A 164 -4.26 1.61 27.00
C GLU A 164 -5.54 0.77 26.92
N LEU A 165 -5.43 -0.55 27.07
CA LEU A 165 -6.58 -1.46 27.08
C LEU A 165 -7.28 -1.50 28.45
N HIS A 166 -6.58 -1.13 29.53
CA HIS A 166 -7.09 -1.24 30.89
C HIS A 166 -8.45 -0.56 31.08
N GLY A 167 -9.43 -1.33 31.56
CA GLY A 167 -10.79 -0.85 31.84
C GLY A 167 -11.64 -0.54 30.59
N LYS A 168 -11.10 -0.69 29.38
CA LYS A 168 -11.82 -0.47 28.11
C LYS A 168 -12.29 -1.80 27.52
N ARG A 169 -13.53 -1.83 27.04
CA ARG A 169 -14.04 -2.94 26.22
C ARG A 169 -13.60 -2.72 24.79
N PHE A 170 -12.83 -3.65 24.22
CA PHE A 170 -12.30 -3.51 22.87
C PHE A 170 -12.85 -4.56 21.91
N LEU A 171 -12.89 -4.21 20.63
CA LEU A 171 -12.98 -5.13 19.50
C LEU A 171 -11.64 -5.07 18.76
N LEU A 172 -10.92 -6.18 18.68
CA LEU A 172 -9.69 -6.30 17.91
C LEU A 172 -9.94 -7.17 16.69
N VAL A 173 -9.63 -6.66 15.50
CA VAL A 173 -9.56 -7.48 14.28
C VAL A 173 -8.12 -7.89 14.01
N LEU A 174 -7.89 -9.19 13.94
CA LEU A 174 -6.66 -9.79 13.41
C LEU A 174 -6.96 -10.30 12.00
N ASP A 175 -6.54 -9.55 10.99
CA ASP A 175 -6.87 -9.81 9.60
C ASP A 175 -5.78 -10.61 8.88
N ASP A 176 -6.22 -11.68 8.21
CA ASP A 176 -5.45 -12.63 7.40
C ASP A 176 -4.39 -13.39 8.20
N VAL A 177 -4.77 -13.95 9.35
CA VAL A 177 -3.87 -14.78 10.16
C VAL A 177 -3.51 -16.07 9.44
N TRP A 178 -2.20 -16.33 9.34
CA TRP A 178 -1.66 -17.58 8.82
C TRP A 178 -1.16 -18.49 9.95
N TYR A 179 -1.37 -19.80 9.79
CA TYR A 179 -0.86 -20.80 10.73
C TYR A 179 -0.45 -22.08 10.01
N ASN A 180 0.77 -22.53 10.28
CA ASN A 180 1.34 -23.81 9.88
C ASN A 180 1.63 -24.62 11.13
N ASN A 181 0.88 -25.70 11.34
CA ASN A 181 1.02 -26.57 12.50
C ASN A 181 2.40 -27.24 12.64
N ARG A 182 3.23 -27.21 11.60
CA ARG A 182 4.61 -27.71 11.63
C ARG A 182 5.60 -26.71 12.21
N ASP A 183 5.24 -25.43 12.31
CA ASP A 183 6.08 -24.39 12.90
C ASP A 183 5.63 -24.06 14.32
N VAL A 184 6.25 -24.73 15.29
CA VAL A 184 5.99 -24.53 16.73
C VAL A 184 6.24 -23.08 17.16
N ARG A 185 7.19 -22.38 16.52
CA ARG A 185 7.50 -20.99 16.88
C ARG A 185 6.36 -20.05 16.48
N GLN A 186 5.64 -20.36 15.41
CA GLN A 186 4.50 -19.56 14.99
C GLN A 186 3.36 -19.65 16.02
N TYR A 187 3.12 -20.83 16.59
CA TYR A 187 2.16 -20.98 17.69
C TYR A 187 2.53 -20.10 18.89
N GLU A 188 3.78 -20.15 19.35
CA GLU A 188 4.26 -19.32 20.46
C GLU A 188 4.13 -17.82 20.17
N LYS A 189 4.43 -17.40 18.93
CA LYS A 189 4.24 -16.01 18.49
C LYS A 189 2.76 -15.59 18.52
N LEU A 190 1.84 -16.45 18.06
CA LEU A 190 0.40 -16.19 18.12
C LEU A 190 -0.09 -16.03 19.57
N GLN A 191 0.38 -16.89 20.48
CA GLN A 191 0.06 -16.75 21.92
C GLN A 191 0.63 -15.46 22.52
N GLN A 192 1.82 -15.03 22.07
CA GLN A 192 2.39 -13.76 22.51
C GLN A 192 1.52 -12.57 22.11
N ILE A 193 0.99 -12.52 20.87
CA ILE A 193 0.07 -11.45 20.42
C ILE A 193 -1.10 -11.26 21.40
N LEU A 194 -1.64 -12.35 21.94
CA LEU A 194 -2.80 -12.35 22.81
C LEU A 194 -2.50 -11.89 24.25
N SER A 195 -1.24 -11.87 24.65
CA SER A 195 -0.83 -11.63 26.04
C SER A 195 -1.24 -10.26 26.63
N PRO A 196 -1.05 -9.10 25.95
CA PRO A 196 -1.48 -7.80 26.49
C PRO A 196 -3.01 -7.62 26.55
N LEU A 197 -3.75 -8.42 25.78
CA LEU A 197 -5.20 -8.26 25.62
C LEU A 197 -5.99 -8.60 26.89
N SER A 198 -5.38 -9.38 27.79
CA SER A 198 -5.95 -9.73 29.09
C SER A 198 -6.19 -8.53 30.02
N ALA A 199 -5.53 -7.39 29.78
CA ALA A 199 -5.73 -6.16 30.54
C ALA A 199 -7.09 -5.48 30.28
N GLY A 200 -7.79 -5.87 29.21
CA GLY A 200 -9.07 -5.28 28.82
C GLY A 200 -10.24 -5.56 29.76
N LYS A 201 -11.38 -4.92 29.50
CA LYS A 201 -12.63 -5.13 30.24
C LYS A 201 -13.37 -6.37 29.74
N ALA A 202 -14.02 -7.10 30.66
CA ALA A 202 -14.88 -8.22 30.33
C ALA A 202 -15.93 -7.88 29.25
N GLY A 203 -16.12 -8.83 28.33
CA GLY A 203 -16.94 -8.65 27.13
C GLY A 203 -16.18 -8.03 25.96
N SER A 204 -14.85 -7.93 26.02
CA SER A 204 -14.04 -7.60 24.84
C SER A 204 -14.08 -8.74 23.83
N LYS A 205 -13.79 -8.47 22.56
CA LYS A 205 -13.90 -9.46 21.48
C LYS A 205 -12.70 -9.38 20.55
N ILE A 206 -12.28 -10.54 20.05
CA ILE A 206 -11.29 -10.64 18.98
C ILE A 206 -11.97 -11.27 17.77
N LEU A 207 -12.00 -10.56 16.65
CA LEU A 207 -12.46 -11.07 15.37
C LEU A 207 -11.24 -11.44 14.53
N VAL A 208 -11.15 -12.69 14.10
CA VAL A 208 -10.00 -13.19 13.34
C VAL A 208 -10.45 -13.60 11.95
N THR A 209 -9.72 -13.18 10.91
CA THR A 209 -9.91 -13.75 9.56
C THR A 209 -8.70 -14.62 9.22
N SER A 210 -8.94 -15.77 8.58
CA SER A 210 -7.89 -16.71 8.20
C SER A 210 -8.28 -17.48 6.94
N GLN A 211 -7.30 -18.03 6.20
CA GLN A 211 -7.62 -18.99 5.14
C GLN A 211 -8.04 -20.35 5.68
N THR A 212 -7.48 -20.76 6.83
CA THR A 212 -7.70 -22.07 7.44
C THR A 212 -8.39 -21.94 8.79
N ARG A 213 -9.20 -22.95 9.11
CA ARG A 213 -9.83 -23.05 10.42
C ARG A 213 -8.79 -23.26 11.53
N ASP A 214 -7.71 -23.99 11.25
CA ASP A 214 -6.66 -24.31 12.22
C ASP A 214 -6.01 -23.08 12.85
N ALA A 215 -5.81 -22.00 12.08
CA ALA A 215 -5.27 -20.75 12.61
C ALA A 215 -6.19 -20.13 13.68
N LEU A 216 -7.51 -20.26 13.51
CA LEU A 216 -8.50 -19.76 14.45
C LEU A 216 -8.47 -20.57 15.75
N ILE A 217 -8.40 -21.90 15.63
CA ILE A 217 -8.30 -22.80 16.77
C ILE A 217 -6.98 -22.59 17.52
N ALA A 218 -5.87 -22.39 16.81
CA ALA A 218 -4.56 -22.10 17.40
C ALA A 218 -4.56 -20.82 18.25
N LEU A 219 -5.40 -19.83 17.91
CA LEU A 219 -5.61 -18.63 18.72
C LEU A 219 -6.58 -18.83 19.89
N GLY A 220 -7.30 -19.96 19.96
CA GLY A 220 -8.24 -20.29 21.03
C GLY A 220 -9.72 -20.06 20.67
N ALA A 221 -10.06 -19.95 19.39
CA ALA A 221 -11.47 -19.91 18.97
C ALA A 221 -12.14 -21.28 19.20
N THR A 222 -13.34 -21.26 19.78
CA THR A 222 -14.18 -22.47 19.89
C THR A 222 -14.81 -22.81 18.55
N GLU A 223 -15.03 -24.09 18.27
CA GLU A 223 -15.59 -24.56 16.99
C GLU A 223 -16.89 -23.84 16.59
N GLN A 224 -17.79 -23.60 17.54
CA GLN A 224 -19.09 -22.96 17.31
C GLN A 224 -18.98 -21.46 16.98
N ARG A 225 -17.79 -20.86 17.16
CA ARG A 225 -17.49 -19.47 16.84
C ARG A 225 -16.60 -19.32 15.61
N CYS A 226 -16.32 -20.43 14.91
CA CYS A 226 -15.62 -20.43 13.63
C CYS A 226 -16.64 -20.48 12.50
N ILE A 227 -16.73 -19.38 11.76
CA ILE A 227 -17.66 -19.18 10.65
C ILE A 227 -16.92 -19.49 9.36
N SER A 228 -17.44 -20.44 8.58
CA SER A 228 -16.95 -20.69 7.24
C SER A 228 -17.61 -19.73 6.26
N MET A 229 -16.81 -19.05 5.44
CA MET A 229 -17.32 -18.29 4.31
C MET A 229 -18.02 -19.24 3.34
N SER A 230 -19.33 -19.12 3.24
CA SER A 230 -20.14 -19.79 2.23
C SER A 230 -19.83 -19.22 0.85
N VAL A 231 -19.97 -20.08 -0.18
CA VAL A 231 -20.06 -19.60 -1.56
C VAL A 231 -21.35 -18.78 -1.70
N LEU A 232 -21.29 -17.68 -2.45
CA LEU A 232 -22.48 -16.88 -2.71
C LEU A 232 -23.48 -17.68 -3.56
N ASP A 233 -24.77 -17.54 -3.27
CA ASP A 233 -25.84 -18.08 -4.12
C ASP A 233 -25.71 -17.55 -5.54
N GLU A 234 -26.08 -18.36 -6.54
CA GLU A 234 -25.83 -18.06 -7.96
C GLU A 234 -26.43 -16.71 -8.39
N ASP A 235 -27.65 -16.39 -7.97
CA ASP A 235 -28.31 -15.12 -8.26
C ASP A 235 -27.59 -13.92 -7.62
N VAL A 236 -27.12 -14.11 -6.39
CA VAL A 236 -26.38 -13.09 -5.63
C VAL A 236 -25.01 -12.86 -6.25
N PHE A 237 -24.36 -13.93 -6.69
CA PHE A 237 -23.08 -13.90 -7.37
C PHE A 237 -23.17 -13.25 -8.75
N LEU A 238 -24.21 -13.56 -9.52
CA LEU A 238 -24.52 -12.90 -10.79
C LEU A 238 -24.76 -11.40 -10.57
N LYS A 239 -25.49 -11.02 -9.52
CA LYS A 239 -25.69 -9.61 -9.15
C LYS A 239 -24.37 -8.90 -8.84
N LEU A 240 -23.44 -9.57 -8.14
CA LEU A 240 -22.10 -9.05 -7.88
C LEU A 240 -21.30 -8.85 -9.16
N PHE A 241 -21.30 -9.84 -10.05
CA PHE A 241 -20.64 -9.73 -11.34
C PHE A 241 -21.21 -8.58 -12.17
N LYS A 242 -22.54 -8.50 -12.32
CA LYS A 242 -23.23 -7.44 -13.06
C LYS A 242 -22.93 -6.05 -12.49
N HIS A 243 -22.77 -5.94 -11.16
CA HIS A 243 -22.37 -4.69 -10.53
C HIS A 243 -21.03 -4.20 -11.10
N TYR A 244 -20.01 -5.04 -11.18
CA TYR A 244 -18.70 -4.61 -11.72
C TYR A 244 -18.68 -4.50 -13.25
N ALA A 245 -19.41 -5.36 -13.96
CA ALA A 245 -19.39 -5.41 -15.43
C ALA A 245 -20.21 -4.28 -16.10
N PHE A 246 -21.24 -3.76 -15.44
CA PHE A 246 -22.20 -2.82 -16.03
C PHE A 246 -22.34 -1.49 -15.28
N HIS A 247 -21.54 -1.23 -14.23
CA HIS A 247 -21.60 0.04 -13.52
C HIS A 247 -21.32 1.21 -14.48
N ASN A 248 -22.23 2.19 -14.56
CA ASN A 248 -22.11 3.37 -15.43
C ASN A 248 -21.84 3.07 -16.93
N VAL A 249 -22.10 1.85 -17.40
CA VAL A 249 -21.95 1.49 -18.81
C VAL A 249 -23.15 2.02 -19.60
N SER A 250 -22.88 2.89 -20.57
CA SER A 250 -23.86 3.37 -21.55
C SER A 250 -23.76 2.56 -22.84
N VAL A 251 -24.56 1.52 -22.95
CA VAL A 251 -24.74 0.72 -24.19
C VAL A 251 -26.21 0.66 -24.55
N ASP A 252 -26.49 0.43 -25.84
CA ASP A 252 -27.85 0.19 -26.33
C ASP A 252 -28.52 -0.99 -25.58
N ASP A 253 -29.83 -0.89 -25.34
CA ASP A 253 -30.57 -1.88 -24.55
C ASP A 253 -30.55 -3.29 -25.17
N HIS A 254 -30.51 -3.39 -26.51
CA HIS A 254 -30.41 -4.68 -27.18
C HIS A 254 -29.04 -5.30 -26.95
N VAL A 255 -27.97 -4.51 -27.10
CA VAL A 255 -26.59 -4.95 -26.80
C VAL A 255 -26.48 -5.36 -25.34
N ARG A 256 -27.04 -4.58 -24.41
CA ARG A 256 -27.03 -4.89 -22.98
C ARG A 256 -27.63 -6.25 -22.68
N ARG A 257 -28.78 -6.60 -23.26
CA ARG A 257 -29.41 -7.91 -23.07
C ARG A 257 -28.51 -9.06 -23.52
N ILE A 258 -27.87 -8.92 -24.68
CA ILE A 258 -26.93 -9.93 -25.19
C ILE A 258 -25.72 -10.08 -24.24
N LEU A 259 -25.15 -8.96 -23.77
CA LEU A 259 -24.04 -9.01 -22.81
C LEU A 259 -24.47 -9.64 -21.48
N GLU A 260 -25.68 -9.39 -21.00
CA GLU A 260 -26.19 -10.00 -19.77
C GLU A 260 -26.38 -11.53 -19.90
N GLU A 261 -26.81 -12.02 -21.06
CA GLU A 261 -26.88 -13.45 -21.36
C GLU A 261 -25.48 -14.08 -21.32
N ILE A 262 -24.52 -13.51 -22.05
CA ILE A 262 -23.13 -13.98 -22.07
C ILE A 262 -22.51 -13.92 -20.66
N GLY A 263 -22.76 -12.85 -19.93
CA GLY A 263 -22.29 -12.67 -18.56
C GLY A 263 -22.78 -13.75 -17.61
N THR A 264 -24.02 -14.22 -17.80
CA THR A 264 -24.58 -15.32 -17.01
C THR A 264 -23.79 -16.61 -17.20
N ASP A 265 -23.34 -16.88 -18.43
CA ASP A 265 -22.52 -18.07 -18.71
C ASP A 265 -21.07 -17.93 -18.23
N ILE A 266 -20.50 -16.73 -18.31
CA ILE A 266 -19.18 -16.43 -17.72
C ILE A 266 -19.21 -16.67 -16.20
N VAL A 267 -20.25 -16.20 -15.51
CA VAL A 267 -20.40 -16.33 -14.06
C VAL A 267 -20.39 -17.79 -13.61
N LYS A 268 -21.02 -18.71 -14.37
CA LYS A 268 -20.99 -20.15 -14.09
C LYS A 268 -19.57 -20.72 -14.07
N LYS A 269 -18.66 -20.17 -14.88
CA LYS A 269 -17.25 -20.58 -14.92
C LYS A 269 -16.46 -20.11 -13.69
N LEU A 270 -16.79 -18.94 -13.11
CA LEU A 270 -16.02 -18.33 -12.02
C LEU A 270 -16.16 -19.01 -10.64
N LYS A 271 -16.92 -20.12 -10.57
CA LYS A 271 -17.12 -20.98 -9.39
C LYS A 271 -17.37 -20.22 -8.06
N GLY A 272 -18.11 -19.11 -8.14
CA GLY A 272 -18.54 -18.35 -6.96
C GLY A 272 -17.46 -17.51 -6.26
N SER A 273 -16.31 -17.25 -6.89
CA SER A 273 -15.25 -16.41 -6.33
C SER A 273 -15.56 -14.90 -6.48
N PRO A 274 -15.81 -14.14 -5.39
CA PRO A 274 -16.13 -12.72 -5.46
C PRO A 274 -15.02 -11.88 -6.11
N LEU A 275 -13.76 -12.21 -5.82
CA LEU A 275 -12.62 -11.53 -6.45
C LEU A 275 -12.57 -11.79 -7.96
N ALA A 276 -12.79 -13.04 -8.40
CA ALA A 276 -12.82 -13.37 -9.82
C ALA A 276 -13.94 -12.61 -10.55
N ALA A 277 -15.14 -12.56 -9.96
CA ALA A 277 -16.26 -11.79 -10.51
C ALA A 277 -15.96 -10.30 -10.62
N LYS A 278 -15.30 -9.73 -9.60
CA LYS A 278 -14.88 -8.32 -9.60
C LYS A 278 -13.89 -8.02 -10.73
N ILE A 279 -12.85 -8.85 -10.86
CA ILE A 279 -11.76 -8.63 -11.82
C ILE A 279 -12.21 -8.87 -13.27
N VAL A 280 -12.87 -10.01 -13.52
CA VAL A 280 -13.41 -10.32 -14.86
C VAL A 280 -14.50 -9.33 -15.24
N GLY A 281 -15.39 -8.96 -14.31
CA GLY A 281 -16.40 -7.93 -14.53
C GLY A 281 -15.78 -6.58 -14.88
N GLY A 282 -14.78 -6.12 -14.12
CA GLY A 282 -14.07 -4.87 -14.40
C GLY A 282 -13.36 -4.85 -15.76
N GLN A 283 -12.75 -5.98 -16.15
CA GLN A 283 -12.14 -6.11 -17.48
C GLN A 283 -13.15 -6.01 -18.62
N LEU A 284 -14.29 -6.67 -18.46
CA LEU A 284 -15.38 -6.66 -19.44
C LEU A 284 -16.09 -5.31 -19.51
N HIS A 285 -16.09 -4.56 -18.41
CA HIS A 285 -16.56 -3.17 -18.36
C HIS A 285 -15.72 -2.26 -19.27
N ILE A 286 -14.39 -2.44 -19.31
CA ILE A 286 -13.49 -1.66 -20.19
C ILE A 286 -13.79 -1.94 -21.67
N ARG A 287 -14.29 -3.14 -22.00
CA ARG A 287 -14.57 -3.58 -23.38
C ARG A 287 -16.02 -4.04 -23.54
N PRO A 288 -17.01 -3.12 -23.54
CA PRO A 288 -18.43 -3.46 -23.56
C PRO A 288 -18.92 -3.79 -24.99
N ASN A 289 -18.22 -4.69 -25.69
CA ASN A 289 -18.60 -5.17 -27.02
C ASN A 289 -18.84 -6.69 -27.03
N ILE A 290 -19.78 -7.13 -27.86
CA ILE A 290 -20.27 -8.51 -27.88
C ILE A 290 -19.16 -9.51 -28.21
N GLU A 291 -18.27 -9.18 -29.16
CA GLU A 291 -17.20 -10.07 -29.58
C GLU A 291 -16.20 -10.33 -28.45
N SER A 292 -15.79 -9.28 -27.73
CA SER A 292 -14.89 -9.42 -26.57
C SER A 292 -15.52 -10.29 -25.48
N TRP A 293 -16.81 -10.11 -25.20
CA TRP A 293 -17.52 -10.93 -24.22
C TRP A 293 -17.65 -12.40 -24.65
N ARG A 294 -17.91 -12.69 -25.94
CA ARG A 294 -17.93 -14.07 -26.45
C ARG A 294 -16.56 -14.73 -26.38
N ASN A 295 -15.51 -14.04 -26.77
CA ASN A 295 -14.13 -14.55 -26.64
C ASN A 295 -13.78 -14.88 -25.18
N SER A 296 -14.33 -14.11 -24.23
CA SER A 296 -14.17 -14.35 -22.80
C SER A 296 -14.94 -15.58 -22.33
N GLN A 297 -16.15 -15.77 -22.85
CA GLN A 297 -16.98 -16.95 -22.60
C GLN A 297 -16.30 -18.23 -23.07
N ASP A 298 -15.55 -18.19 -24.17
CA ASP A 298 -14.84 -19.36 -24.72
C ASP A 298 -13.51 -19.66 -24.04
N ALA A 299 -13.06 -18.83 -23.09
CA ALA A 299 -11.81 -19.05 -22.36
C ALA A 299 -11.92 -20.23 -21.37
N ASP A 300 -10.96 -21.15 -21.44
CA ASP A 300 -10.88 -22.34 -20.58
C ASP A 300 -10.29 -22.06 -19.19
N HIS A 301 -9.64 -20.92 -19.00
CA HIS A 301 -8.88 -20.60 -17.78
C HIS A 301 -9.68 -19.86 -16.70
N LEU A 302 -11.00 -19.70 -16.85
CA LEU A 302 -11.83 -18.96 -15.89
C LEU A 302 -12.31 -19.81 -14.70
N ASP A 303 -11.92 -21.08 -14.65
CA ASP A 303 -12.49 -22.06 -13.74
C ASP A 303 -11.85 -22.08 -12.33
N ASP A 304 -10.79 -21.30 -12.12
CA ASP A 304 -10.25 -20.99 -10.80
C ASP A 304 -9.95 -19.49 -10.66
N THR A 305 -9.75 -19.03 -9.43
CA THR A 305 -9.54 -17.59 -9.17
C THR A 305 -8.27 -17.06 -9.82
N MET A 306 -7.13 -17.77 -9.70
CA MET A 306 -5.86 -17.35 -10.30
C MET A 306 -5.94 -17.37 -11.83
N GLY A 307 -6.63 -18.37 -12.42
CA GLY A 307 -6.92 -18.41 -13.84
C GLY A 307 -7.71 -17.19 -14.34
N ALA A 308 -8.74 -16.78 -13.58
CA ALA A 308 -9.50 -15.56 -13.89
C ALA A 308 -8.66 -14.27 -13.77
N LEU A 309 -7.79 -14.16 -12.75
CA LEU A 309 -6.87 -13.03 -12.62
C LEU A 309 -5.87 -12.98 -13.78
N TRP A 310 -5.30 -14.13 -14.13
CA TRP A 310 -4.36 -14.27 -15.25
C TRP A 310 -5.01 -13.89 -16.58
N TRP A 311 -6.23 -14.37 -16.82
CA TRP A 311 -7.00 -14.02 -18.02
C TRP A 311 -7.24 -12.50 -18.11
N SER A 312 -7.62 -11.86 -17.01
CA SER A 312 -7.80 -10.41 -16.98
C SER A 312 -6.48 -9.66 -17.24
N TYR A 313 -5.37 -10.12 -16.67
CA TYR A 313 -4.06 -9.54 -16.90
C TYR A 313 -3.64 -9.63 -18.37
N LEU A 314 -3.85 -10.77 -19.03
CA LEU A 314 -3.56 -10.93 -20.45
C LEU A 314 -4.37 -9.98 -21.35
N ASN A 315 -5.50 -9.52 -20.85
CA ASN A 315 -6.37 -8.57 -21.52
C ASN A 315 -6.00 -7.10 -21.27
N LEU A 316 -5.08 -6.76 -20.36
CA LEU A 316 -4.60 -5.38 -20.20
C LEU A 316 -3.72 -4.96 -21.39
N ASP A 317 -3.62 -3.65 -21.65
CA ASP A 317 -2.62 -3.14 -22.59
C ASP A 317 -1.19 -3.55 -22.18
N VAL A 318 -0.31 -3.74 -23.16
CA VAL A 318 1.06 -4.22 -22.94
C VAL A 318 1.84 -3.31 -21.98
N GLN A 319 1.66 -1.99 -22.05
CA GLN A 319 2.35 -1.04 -21.17
C GLN A 319 1.73 -1.04 -19.76
N VAL A 320 0.41 -1.22 -19.67
CA VAL A 320 -0.31 -1.34 -18.40
C VAL A 320 0.11 -2.60 -17.65
N ARG A 321 0.33 -3.71 -18.36
CA ARG A 321 0.89 -4.95 -17.78
C ARG A 321 2.26 -4.73 -17.15
N GLN A 322 3.13 -3.93 -17.77
CA GLN A 322 4.44 -3.59 -17.23
C GLN A 322 4.31 -2.75 -15.93
N CYS A 323 3.40 -1.77 -15.91
CA CYS A 323 3.10 -0.97 -14.73
C CYS A 323 2.59 -1.82 -13.56
N PHE A 324 1.74 -2.81 -13.84
CA PHE A 324 1.27 -3.77 -12.85
C PHE A 324 2.36 -4.71 -12.34
N ALA A 325 3.19 -5.26 -13.23
CA ALA A 325 4.31 -6.12 -12.85
C ALA A 325 5.27 -5.40 -11.88
N TYR A 326 5.51 -4.10 -12.13
CA TYR A 326 6.31 -3.25 -11.23
C TYR A 326 5.75 -3.17 -9.81
N CYS A 327 4.43 -3.28 -9.62
CA CYS A 327 3.83 -3.25 -8.29
C CYS A 327 4.28 -4.41 -7.39
N SER A 328 4.84 -5.49 -7.95
CA SER A 328 5.38 -6.64 -7.19
C SER A 328 6.50 -6.24 -6.21
N ILE A 329 7.27 -5.19 -6.49
CA ILE A 329 8.34 -4.77 -5.58
C ILE A 329 7.80 -4.24 -4.25
N PHE A 330 6.53 -3.85 -4.16
CA PHE A 330 6.00 -3.23 -2.96
C PHE A 330 5.45 -4.24 -1.97
N CYS A 331 5.60 -3.93 -0.67
CA CYS A 331 5.06 -4.79 0.38
C CYS A 331 3.56 -5.01 0.26
N ARG A 332 3.10 -6.19 0.71
CA ARG A 332 1.68 -6.52 0.76
C ARG A 332 0.91 -5.43 1.51
N ARG A 333 -0.21 -5.01 0.91
CA ARG A 333 -1.10 -3.96 1.45
C ARG A 333 -0.44 -2.59 1.63
N ARG A 334 0.66 -2.31 0.91
CA ARG A 334 1.14 -0.93 0.75
C ARG A 334 0.00 -0.10 0.17
N ASN A 335 -0.20 1.05 0.81
CA ASN A 335 -1.10 2.07 0.32
C ASN A 335 -0.36 2.95 -0.69
N PHE A 336 -0.97 3.13 -1.84
CA PHE A 336 -0.45 3.96 -2.91
C PHE A 336 -1.27 5.22 -3.04
N GLN A 337 -0.60 6.36 -3.17
CA GLN A 337 -1.23 7.52 -3.78
C GLN A 337 -1.13 7.38 -5.30
N ARG A 338 -2.14 7.89 -6.03
CA ARG A 338 -2.15 7.86 -7.49
C ARG A 338 -0.88 8.48 -8.07
N ASP A 339 -0.59 9.71 -7.68
CA ASP A 339 0.52 10.50 -8.23
C ASP A 339 1.89 9.91 -7.86
N GLU A 340 1.98 9.15 -6.76
CA GLU A 340 3.19 8.42 -6.38
C GLU A 340 3.51 7.32 -7.41
N LEU A 341 2.58 6.40 -7.67
CA LEU A 341 2.78 5.32 -8.64
C LEU A 341 2.99 5.85 -10.06
N VAL A 342 2.23 6.88 -10.45
CA VAL A 342 2.35 7.54 -11.75
C VAL A 342 3.76 8.10 -11.95
N ARG A 343 4.31 8.79 -10.94
CA ARG A 343 5.68 9.31 -10.99
C ARG A 343 6.74 8.22 -11.02
N PHE A 344 6.53 7.08 -10.35
CA PHE A 344 7.44 5.93 -10.50
C PHE A 344 7.44 5.37 -11.92
N TRP A 345 6.27 5.18 -12.52
CA TRP A 345 6.17 4.67 -13.90
C TRP A 345 6.74 5.66 -14.93
N ALA A 346 6.55 6.97 -14.73
CA ALA A 346 7.16 8.00 -15.55
C ALA A 346 8.70 7.99 -15.43
N ALA A 347 9.22 7.95 -14.20
CA ALA A 347 10.65 7.91 -13.91
C ALA A 347 11.32 6.63 -14.47
N GLU A 348 10.64 5.49 -14.41
CA GLU A 348 11.11 4.25 -15.03
C GLU A 348 10.98 4.26 -16.56
N GLY A 349 10.25 5.22 -17.14
CA GLY A 349 10.06 5.38 -18.57
C GLY A 349 9.11 4.35 -19.17
N PHE A 350 8.07 3.96 -18.44
CA PHE A 350 7.02 3.04 -18.92
C PHE A 350 6.01 3.74 -19.82
N ALA A 351 5.89 5.07 -19.74
CA ALA A 351 5.10 5.85 -20.68
C ALA A 351 5.64 5.68 -22.11
N ARG A 352 4.80 5.11 -22.99
CA ARG A 352 5.06 5.04 -24.44
C ARG A 352 3.89 5.69 -25.16
N SER A 353 4.10 6.89 -25.68
CA SER A 353 3.12 7.59 -26.49
C SER A 353 3.59 7.63 -27.95
N GLY A 354 2.69 7.30 -28.89
CA GLY A 354 2.90 7.57 -30.31
C GLY A 354 2.76 9.07 -30.67
N ASN A 355 2.35 9.89 -29.71
CA ASN A 355 2.21 11.33 -29.83
C ASN A 355 3.25 12.03 -28.94
N GLU A 356 4.30 12.57 -29.55
CA GLU A 356 5.40 13.27 -28.86
C GLU A 356 4.96 14.50 -28.05
N ARG A 357 3.73 14.98 -28.23
CA ARG A 357 3.18 16.14 -27.49
C ARG A 357 2.52 15.79 -26.16
N LYS A 358 2.28 14.51 -25.89
CA LYS A 358 1.58 14.09 -24.68
C LYS A 358 2.56 13.93 -23.54
N ASP A 359 2.22 14.48 -22.38
CA ASP A 359 3.08 14.38 -21.20
C ASP A 359 3.18 12.93 -20.70
N THR A 360 4.34 12.56 -20.16
CA THR A 360 4.58 11.19 -19.67
C THR A 360 3.72 10.86 -18.45
N GLU A 361 3.47 11.81 -17.56
CA GLU A 361 2.60 11.59 -16.40
C GLU A 361 1.14 11.44 -16.84
N ASP A 362 0.67 12.21 -17.82
CA ASP A 362 -0.68 12.05 -18.40
C ASP A 362 -0.90 10.65 -18.98
N VAL A 363 0.09 10.09 -19.69
CA VAL A 363 0.04 8.71 -20.20
C VAL A 363 -0.01 7.70 -19.05
N CYS A 364 0.81 7.90 -18.02
CA CYS A 364 0.82 7.03 -16.84
C CYS A 364 -0.47 7.14 -16.01
N HIS A 365 -1.13 8.29 -15.99
CA HIS A 365 -2.46 8.45 -15.39
C HIS A 365 -3.50 7.58 -16.09
N GLU A 366 -3.48 7.51 -17.43
CA GLU A 366 -4.39 6.62 -18.17
C GLU A 366 -4.12 5.14 -17.86
N TYR A 367 -2.85 4.74 -17.72
CA TYR A 367 -2.50 3.39 -17.30
C TYR A 367 -3.00 3.08 -15.89
N PHE A 368 -2.91 4.05 -14.99
CA PHE A 368 -3.46 3.94 -13.64
C PHE A 368 -4.97 3.74 -13.67
N ASP A 369 -5.68 4.57 -14.45
CA ASP A 369 -7.14 4.53 -14.56
C ASP A 369 -7.62 3.21 -15.21
N GLU A 370 -6.86 2.62 -16.14
CA GLU A 370 -7.14 1.27 -16.68
C GLU A 370 -7.02 0.20 -15.57
N LEU A 371 -5.95 0.23 -14.76
CA LEU A 371 -5.78 -0.71 -13.64
C LEU A 371 -6.88 -0.56 -12.58
N VAL A 372 -7.33 0.65 -12.30
CA VAL A 372 -8.47 0.90 -11.39
C VAL A 372 -9.76 0.36 -12.00
N SER A 373 -10.01 0.63 -13.28
CA SER A 373 -11.20 0.17 -14.00
C SER A 373 -11.27 -1.36 -14.08
N ALA A 374 -10.13 -2.02 -14.28
CA ALA A 374 -9.99 -3.47 -14.26
C ALA A 374 -9.98 -4.07 -12.84
N SER A 375 -10.11 -3.24 -11.79
CA SER A 375 -10.05 -3.63 -10.37
C SER A 375 -8.72 -4.21 -9.89
N PHE A 376 -7.63 -4.01 -10.63
CA PHE A 376 -6.27 -4.38 -10.23
C PHE A 376 -5.76 -3.47 -9.11
N LEU A 377 -6.06 -2.17 -9.19
CA LEU A 377 -5.87 -1.19 -8.13
C LEU A 377 -7.23 -0.89 -7.48
N GLN A 378 -7.33 -1.16 -6.18
CA GLN A 378 -8.59 -1.04 -5.45
C GLN A 378 -8.56 0.17 -4.54
N PRO A 379 -9.53 1.10 -4.63
CA PRO A 379 -9.56 2.27 -3.76
C PRO A 379 -9.80 1.82 -2.31
N GLU A 380 -8.95 2.29 -1.41
CA GLU A 380 -9.08 2.12 0.04
C GLU A 380 -9.54 3.44 0.65
N VAL A 381 -10.74 3.45 1.23
CA VAL A 381 -11.26 4.64 1.93
C VAL A 381 -10.78 4.60 3.37
N LYS A 382 -9.76 5.39 3.67
CA LYS A 382 -9.27 5.57 5.04
C LYS A 382 -10.18 6.50 5.84
N LYS A 383 -10.34 6.19 7.13
CA LYS A 383 -11.25 6.91 8.02
C LYS A 383 -10.69 8.26 8.52
N TYR A 384 -9.37 8.40 8.61
CA TYR A 384 -8.71 9.51 9.29
C TYR A 384 -7.64 10.25 8.47
N SER A 385 -7.37 9.85 7.22
CA SER A 385 -6.59 10.69 6.30
C SER A 385 -7.53 11.67 5.60
N GLY A 386 -7.05 12.87 5.29
CA GLY A 386 -7.76 13.81 4.41
C GLY A 386 -8.07 13.19 3.04
N GLN A 387 -8.72 13.97 2.16
CA GLN A 387 -9.26 13.65 0.83
C GLN A 387 -8.30 13.02 -0.21
N MET A 388 -7.22 12.34 0.19
CA MET A 388 -6.32 11.66 -0.74
C MET A 388 -6.84 10.25 -1.00
N ASP A 389 -7.24 10.00 -2.24
CA ASP A 389 -7.61 8.68 -2.73
C ASP A 389 -6.39 7.75 -2.64
N THR A 390 -6.45 6.79 -1.73
CA THR A 390 -5.43 5.74 -1.59
C THR A 390 -5.87 4.45 -2.24
N TYR A 391 -4.92 3.69 -2.78
CA TYR A 391 -5.17 2.45 -3.50
C TYR A 391 -4.32 1.31 -2.96
N ILE A 392 -4.82 0.09 -3.06
CA ILE A 392 -4.11 -1.14 -2.71
C ILE A 392 -4.18 -2.15 -3.85
N VAL A 393 -3.18 -3.02 -3.95
CA VAL A 393 -3.22 -4.23 -4.78
C VAL A 393 -3.61 -5.40 -3.89
N HIS A 394 -4.62 -6.18 -4.29
CA HIS A 394 -5.05 -7.34 -3.52
C HIS A 394 -3.94 -8.41 -3.46
N ASP A 395 -3.85 -9.17 -2.36
CA ASP A 395 -2.76 -10.14 -2.13
C ASP A 395 -2.61 -11.18 -3.27
N LEU A 396 -3.72 -11.75 -3.78
CA LEU A 396 -3.69 -12.63 -4.96
C LEU A 396 -3.26 -11.96 -6.26
N LEU A 397 -3.48 -10.65 -6.40
CA LEU A 397 -2.98 -9.88 -7.54
C LEU A 397 -1.49 -9.61 -7.37
N LEU A 398 -1.00 -9.37 -6.16
CA LEU A 398 0.44 -9.32 -5.90
C LEU A 398 1.10 -10.67 -6.21
N ASP A 399 0.48 -11.80 -5.85
CA ASP A 399 0.99 -13.13 -6.24
C ASP A 399 1.08 -13.29 -7.77
N LEU A 400 0.13 -12.70 -8.50
CA LEU A 400 0.17 -12.65 -9.96
C LEU A 400 1.28 -11.72 -10.45
N ALA A 401 1.42 -10.53 -9.86
CA ALA A 401 2.47 -9.56 -10.17
C ALA A 401 3.86 -10.17 -9.99
N ASP A 402 4.09 -10.89 -8.88
CA ASP A 402 5.34 -11.62 -8.60
C ASP A 402 5.65 -12.65 -9.70
N LYS A 403 4.64 -13.42 -10.12
CA LYS A 403 4.80 -14.41 -11.21
C LYS A 403 5.14 -13.77 -12.56
N VAL A 404 4.50 -12.66 -12.91
CA VAL A 404 4.70 -12.02 -14.22
C VAL A 404 5.96 -11.15 -14.26
N ALA A 405 6.39 -10.62 -13.12
CA ALA A 405 7.61 -9.83 -13.00
C ALA A 405 8.87 -10.71 -13.00
N GLY A 406 8.77 -11.96 -12.56
CA GLY A 406 9.88 -12.91 -12.59
C GLY A 406 11.08 -12.41 -11.79
N SER A 407 12.28 -12.44 -12.39
CA SER A 407 13.51 -11.98 -11.75
C SER A 407 13.78 -10.47 -11.91
N ASP A 408 12.97 -9.74 -12.69
CA ASP A 408 13.17 -8.31 -12.91
C ASP A 408 12.83 -7.47 -11.67
N CYS A 409 11.88 -7.95 -10.85
CA CYS A 409 11.44 -7.31 -9.63
C CYS A 409 11.73 -8.20 -8.42
N PHE A 410 12.23 -7.61 -7.33
CA PHE A 410 12.48 -8.34 -6.10
C PHE A 410 12.16 -7.48 -4.88
N ARG A 411 11.72 -8.14 -3.80
CA ARG A 411 11.34 -7.49 -2.56
C ARG A 411 11.96 -8.23 -1.38
N ILE A 412 12.64 -7.49 -0.51
CA ILE A 412 13.18 -8.02 0.75
C ILE A 412 12.25 -7.58 1.89
N GLU A 413 11.42 -8.50 2.36
CA GLU A 413 10.63 -8.37 3.59
C GLU A 413 11.38 -9.05 4.74
N ASN A 414 11.20 -8.58 5.98
CA ASN A 414 11.98 -8.92 7.20
C ASN A 414 12.31 -10.42 7.44
N GLY A 415 13.21 -10.97 6.63
CA GLY A 415 13.62 -12.37 6.56
C GLY A 415 14.94 -12.67 7.27
N TRP A 416 15.32 -11.88 8.28
CA TRP A 416 16.44 -12.23 9.12
C TRP A 416 16.11 -13.48 9.95
N LYS A 417 16.69 -14.61 9.55
CA LYS A 417 16.71 -15.80 10.40
C LYS A 417 17.98 -15.74 11.26
N ARG A 418 17.84 -16.03 12.56
CA ARG A 418 19.00 -16.31 13.41
C ARG A 418 19.63 -17.62 12.98
N THR A 419 20.88 -17.57 12.55
CA THR A 419 21.75 -18.75 12.46
C THR A 419 22.89 -18.54 13.44
N GLY A 420 22.78 -19.13 14.62
CA GLY A 420 23.72 -18.92 15.73
C GLY A 420 23.54 -17.56 16.42
N GLU A 421 24.66 -16.84 16.61
CA GLU A 421 24.68 -15.47 17.17
C GLU A 421 24.50 -14.38 16.12
N SER A 422 24.54 -14.73 14.82
CA SER A 422 24.39 -13.78 13.71
C SER A 422 23.00 -13.85 13.07
N TRP A 423 22.52 -12.69 12.63
CA TRP A 423 21.35 -12.58 11.77
C TRP A 423 21.80 -12.69 10.32
N THR A 424 21.20 -13.61 9.56
CA THR A 424 21.58 -13.82 8.17
C THR A 424 20.34 -13.70 7.29
N MET A 425 20.43 -12.87 6.25
CA MET A 425 19.40 -12.79 5.21
C MET A 425 19.36 -14.11 4.44
N CYS A 426 18.23 -14.80 4.47
CA CYS A 426 18.07 -16.11 3.83
C CYS A 426 17.81 -16.05 2.32
N GLU A 427 17.52 -14.88 1.76
CA GLU A 427 17.17 -14.77 0.34
C GLU A 427 18.36 -14.22 -0.47
N GLU A 428 18.70 -14.95 -1.53
CA GLU A 428 19.64 -14.51 -2.55
C GLU A 428 18.92 -13.57 -3.51
N VAL A 429 19.38 -12.32 -3.58
CA VAL A 429 18.83 -11.33 -4.51
C VAL A 429 19.27 -11.72 -5.94
N PRO A 430 18.34 -11.86 -6.90
CA PRO A 430 18.69 -12.19 -8.28
C PRO A 430 19.70 -11.19 -8.86
N PRO A 431 20.82 -11.63 -9.47
CA PRO A 431 21.82 -10.72 -10.03
C PRO A 431 21.28 -9.81 -11.14
N GLU A 432 20.23 -10.26 -11.83
CA GLU A 432 19.61 -9.57 -12.96
C GLU A 432 18.49 -8.61 -12.54
N VAL A 433 18.23 -8.46 -11.24
CA VAL A 433 17.14 -7.62 -10.73
C VAL A 433 17.28 -6.17 -11.21
N HIS A 434 16.19 -5.63 -11.73
CA HIS A 434 16.08 -4.25 -12.18
C HIS A 434 15.40 -3.37 -11.12
N HIS A 435 14.47 -3.93 -10.35
CA HIS A 435 13.68 -3.16 -9.39
C HIS A 435 13.69 -3.85 -8.03
N LEU A 436 14.26 -3.17 -7.03
CA LEU A 436 14.43 -3.72 -5.69
C LEU A 436 13.76 -2.83 -4.65
N PHE A 437 12.97 -3.47 -3.80
CA PHE A 437 12.49 -2.88 -2.56
C PHE A 437 13.10 -3.58 -1.35
N VAL A 438 13.44 -2.81 -0.33
CA VAL A 438 14.00 -3.30 0.92
C VAL A 438 13.20 -2.70 2.08
N GLN A 439 12.50 -3.55 2.83
CA GLN A 439 11.69 -3.10 3.96
C GLN A 439 12.57 -2.53 5.07
N THR A 440 13.61 -3.27 5.44
CA THR A 440 14.57 -2.85 6.46
C THR A 440 15.96 -3.26 6.02
N TYR A 441 16.93 -2.36 6.16
CA TYR A 441 18.31 -2.60 5.75
C TYR A 441 19.26 -2.52 6.95
N ASP A 442 20.41 -3.16 6.78
CA ASP A 442 21.64 -2.84 7.48
C ASP A 442 22.70 -2.41 6.45
N SER A 443 23.75 -1.72 6.90
CA SER A 443 24.80 -1.22 6.01
C SER A 443 25.54 -2.33 5.25
N ALA A 444 25.66 -3.53 5.83
CA ALA A 444 26.31 -4.67 5.19
C ALA A 444 25.47 -5.23 4.02
N LEU A 445 24.15 -5.31 4.17
CA LEU A 445 23.23 -5.68 3.08
C LEU A 445 23.42 -4.76 1.87
N ILE A 446 23.49 -3.45 2.11
CA ILE A 446 23.68 -2.48 1.04
C ILE A 446 25.05 -2.69 0.37
N ILE A 447 26.13 -2.69 1.16
CA ILE A 447 27.50 -2.73 0.63
C ILE A 447 27.83 -4.08 -0.02
N ASP A 448 27.48 -5.18 0.64
CA ASP A 448 27.92 -6.52 0.26
C ASP A 448 26.99 -7.21 -0.73
N LYS A 449 25.73 -6.79 -0.84
CA LYS A 449 24.77 -7.36 -1.80
C LYS A 449 24.27 -6.34 -2.81
N ILE A 450 23.58 -5.29 -2.36
CA ILE A 450 22.85 -4.38 -3.26
C ILE A 450 23.79 -3.62 -4.19
N CYS A 451 24.91 -3.12 -3.67
CA CYS A 451 25.93 -2.41 -4.43
C CYS A 451 26.63 -3.28 -5.51
N LYS A 452 26.35 -4.58 -5.59
CA LYS A 452 26.87 -5.48 -6.64
C LYS A 452 25.85 -5.70 -7.78
N LEU A 453 24.68 -5.07 -7.73
CA LEU A 453 23.61 -5.22 -8.71
C LEU A 453 23.78 -4.22 -9.86
N ASP A 454 24.51 -4.63 -10.91
CA ASP A 454 24.90 -3.77 -12.02
C ASP A 454 23.74 -3.29 -12.91
N ASN A 455 22.56 -3.94 -12.82
CA ASN A 455 21.39 -3.66 -13.64
C ASN A 455 20.29 -2.90 -12.90
N LEU A 456 20.50 -2.55 -11.63
CA LEU A 456 19.49 -1.95 -10.79
C LEU A 456 19.06 -0.55 -11.30
N ARG A 457 17.75 -0.38 -11.47
CA ARG A 457 17.08 0.85 -11.92
C ARG A 457 16.22 1.46 -10.82
N THR A 458 15.54 0.64 -10.03
CA THR A 458 14.83 1.10 -8.82
C THR A 458 15.51 0.56 -7.58
N LEU A 459 15.78 1.42 -6.60
CA LEU A 459 16.04 1.03 -5.22
C LEU A 459 15.14 1.84 -4.30
N ILE A 460 14.23 1.16 -3.61
CA ILE A 460 13.38 1.76 -2.59
C ILE A 460 13.68 1.10 -1.26
N ILE A 461 14.09 1.91 -0.29
CA ILE A 461 14.34 1.47 1.08
C ILE A 461 13.30 2.13 1.97
N ASP A 462 12.53 1.33 2.70
CA ASP A 462 11.37 1.82 3.47
C ASP A 462 11.78 2.31 4.87
N SER A 463 12.56 1.52 5.59
CA SER A 463 12.96 1.82 6.96
C SER A 463 14.43 1.51 7.26
N VAL A 464 14.96 2.28 8.21
CA VAL A 464 16.28 2.08 8.83
C VAL A 464 16.07 1.26 10.09
N GLU A 465 16.84 0.19 10.28
CA GLU A 465 17.02 -0.28 11.65
C GLU A 465 17.69 0.82 12.46
N ILE A 466 17.01 1.33 13.49
CA ILE A 466 17.46 2.46 14.34
C ILE A 466 18.91 2.28 14.85
N LYS A 467 19.39 1.03 14.91
CA LYS A 467 20.73 0.68 15.38
C LYS A 467 21.83 0.82 14.31
N ASN A 468 21.51 0.84 13.02
CA ASN A 468 22.45 0.83 11.90
C ASN A 468 22.05 1.86 10.82
N PRO A 469 22.30 3.16 11.04
CA PRO A 469 21.86 4.20 10.12
C PRO A 469 22.59 4.21 8.77
N VAL A 470 21.95 4.77 7.73
CA VAL A 470 22.63 5.13 6.47
C VAL A 470 23.65 6.20 6.82
N GLU A 471 24.90 5.78 6.98
CA GLU A 471 26.01 6.71 7.05
C GLU A 471 26.27 7.32 5.67
N GLU A 472 26.84 8.52 5.64
CA GLU A 472 27.27 9.20 4.40
C GLU A 472 28.08 8.27 3.48
N LYS A 473 28.90 7.39 4.05
CA LYS A 473 29.69 6.36 3.33
C LYS A 473 28.83 5.33 2.58
N VAL A 474 27.66 4.99 3.12
CA VAL A 474 26.72 4.05 2.50
C VAL A 474 26.06 4.72 1.29
N LEU A 475 25.64 5.98 1.42
CA LEU A 475 25.16 6.79 0.29
C LEU A 475 26.23 6.92 -0.79
N GLU A 476 27.47 7.23 -0.40
CA GLU A 476 28.57 7.34 -1.34
C GLU A 476 28.80 6.04 -2.11
N SER A 477 28.77 4.90 -1.41
CA SER A 477 28.91 3.58 -2.02
C SER A 477 27.79 3.28 -3.02
N LEU A 478 26.54 3.59 -2.66
CA LEU A 478 25.37 3.46 -3.55
C LEU A 478 25.55 4.30 -4.82
N PHE A 479 25.90 5.58 -4.67
CA PHE A 479 25.99 6.52 -5.78
C PHE A 479 27.12 6.18 -6.76
N VAL A 480 28.26 5.71 -6.25
CA VAL A 480 29.41 5.33 -7.07
C VAL A 480 29.11 4.07 -7.89
N ARG A 481 28.41 3.09 -7.30
CA ARG A 481 28.24 1.75 -7.87
C ARG A 481 26.97 1.59 -8.70
N LEU A 482 25.85 2.15 -8.28
CA LEU A 482 24.54 1.90 -8.90
C LEU A 482 24.16 2.94 -9.96
N ARG A 483 25.02 3.09 -10.98
CA ARG A 483 24.92 4.18 -11.97
C ARG A 483 23.72 4.12 -12.91
N LYS A 484 23.01 2.97 -12.97
CA LYS A 484 21.81 2.78 -13.81
C LYS A 484 20.50 3.13 -13.10
N LEU A 485 20.56 3.56 -11.82
CA LEU A 485 19.38 3.97 -11.07
C LEU A 485 18.62 5.10 -11.79
N ARG A 486 17.30 4.93 -11.82
CA ARG A 486 16.28 5.88 -12.25
C ARG A 486 15.42 6.34 -11.09
N VAL A 487 15.11 5.43 -10.16
CA VAL A 487 14.35 5.71 -8.94
C VAL A 487 15.19 5.33 -7.73
N LEU A 488 15.42 6.28 -6.84
CA LEU A 488 16.08 6.06 -5.56
C LEU A 488 15.28 6.69 -4.43
N ILE A 489 14.80 5.86 -3.52
CA ILE A 489 14.19 6.30 -2.26
C ILE A 489 15.00 5.71 -1.14
N VAL A 490 15.59 6.57 -0.31
CA VAL A 490 16.41 6.14 0.82
C VAL A 490 16.01 6.88 2.08
N PRO A 491 15.88 6.16 3.20
CA PRO A 491 15.66 6.80 4.46
C PRO A 491 16.98 7.38 4.97
N VAL A 492 16.92 8.57 5.56
CA VAL A 492 18.09 9.29 6.07
C VAL A 492 18.02 9.43 7.58
N TYR A 493 19.15 9.20 8.22
CA TYR A 493 19.33 9.35 9.66
C TYR A 493 20.67 10.01 9.95
N ASN A 494 20.66 11.04 10.80
CA ASN A 494 21.88 11.57 11.39
C ASN A 494 21.62 12.01 12.82
N GLY A 495 22.32 11.43 13.80
CA GLY A 495 22.18 11.81 15.21
C GLY A 495 22.54 13.28 15.50
N GLN A 496 23.22 13.97 14.58
CA GLN A 496 23.58 15.39 14.69
C GLN A 496 22.56 16.33 14.03
N GLY A 497 21.49 15.83 13.42
CA GLY A 497 20.44 16.66 12.82
C GLY A 497 20.72 17.19 11.41
N THR A 498 21.96 17.09 10.93
CA THR A 498 22.37 17.58 9.60
C THR A 498 23.01 16.46 8.78
N LEU A 499 22.55 16.19 7.57
CA LEU A 499 23.16 15.22 6.67
C LEU A 499 23.74 15.92 5.43
N SER A 500 25.02 15.67 5.14
CA SER A 500 25.65 16.08 3.89
C SER A 500 25.50 14.98 2.85
N VAL A 501 24.91 15.32 1.70
CA VAL A 501 24.79 14.38 0.58
C VAL A 501 26.13 14.33 -0.17
N PRO A 502 26.71 13.13 -0.39
CA PRO A 502 28.00 13.00 -1.08
C PRO A 502 28.02 13.60 -2.49
N GLU A 503 29.14 14.24 -2.86
CA GLU A 503 29.41 14.76 -4.22
C GLU A 503 29.36 13.67 -5.32
N SER A 504 29.43 12.40 -4.94
CA SER A 504 29.28 11.28 -5.85
C SER A 504 27.87 11.14 -6.43
N ILE A 505 26.86 11.85 -5.88
CA ILE A 505 25.48 11.81 -6.40
C ILE A 505 25.42 12.19 -7.89
N GLY A 506 26.28 13.10 -8.35
CA GLY A 506 26.38 13.47 -9.77
C GLY A 506 26.83 12.35 -10.71
N GLN A 507 27.18 11.17 -10.19
CA GLN A 507 27.45 9.96 -10.99
C GLN A 507 26.16 9.24 -11.42
N LEU A 508 25.02 9.48 -10.74
CA LEU A 508 23.73 8.86 -11.03
C LEU A 508 23.01 9.54 -12.20
N ARG A 509 23.66 9.58 -13.37
CA ARG A 509 23.20 10.37 -14.52
C ARG A 509 21.83 9.96 -15.07
N HIS A 510 21.37 8.75 -14.79
CA HIS A 510 20.07 8.25 -15.23
C HIS A 510 18.95 8.49 -14.22
N LEU A 511 19.26 9.06 -13.05
CA LEU A 511 18.31 9.27 -11.97
C LEU A 511 17.25 10.29 -12.37
N ARG A 512 15.99 9.92 -12.13
CA ARG A 512 14.79 10.70 -12.45
C ARG A 512 13.93 10.98 -11.23
N TYR A 513 13.94 10.07 -10.26
CA TYR A 513 13.23 10.22 -9.00
C TYR A 513 14.22 10.00 -7.85
N LEU A 514 14.36 11.01 -6.99
CA LEU A 514 15.15 10.92 -5.77
C LEU A 514 14.31 11.35 -4.57
N ALA A 515 14.22 10.49 -3.57
CA ALA A 515 13.64 10.85 -2.28
C ALA A 515 14.58 10.56 -1.10
N PHE A 516 14.61 11.51 -0.17
CA PHE A 516 15.22 11.34 1.14
C PHE A 516 14.14 11.32 2.22
N MET A 517 13.87 10.14 2.78
CA MET A 517 12.86 10.01 3.83
C MET A 517 13.50 10.18 5.21
N SER A 518 13.25 11.30 5.91
CA SER A 518 13.66 11.39 7.32
C SER A 518 12.69 10.61 8.21
N THR A 519 13.20 9.61 8.91
CA THR A 519 12.45 8.95 9.97
C THR A 519 12.64 9.75 11.27
N TYR A 520 11.52 10.13 11.90
CA TYR A 520 11.45 10.73 13.24
C TYR A 520 12.10 12.11 13.44
N TYR A 521 12.18 12.95 12.40
CA TYR A 521 12.84 14.29 12.46
C TYR A 521 14.31 14.21 12.91
N THR A 522 14.96 13.08 12.65
CA THR A 522 16.36 12.86 13.02
C THR A 522 17.29 13.69 12.16
N VAL A 523 16.89 13.98 10.91
CA VAL A 523 17.56 14.92 10.03
C VAL A 523 16.62 16.10 9.82
N ASN A 524 17.02 17.26 10.34
CA ASN A 524 16.31 18.52 10.12
C ASN A 524 16.89 19.28 8.92
N THR A 525 18.19 19.12 8.67
CA THR A 525 18.91 19.85 7.62
C THR A 525 19.59 18.89 6.65
N LEU A 526 19.37 19.10 5.34
CA LEU A 526 20.05 18.36 4.28
C LEU A 526 20.93 19.32 3.47
N VAL A 527 22.23 19.01 3.39
CA VAL A 527 23.19 19.78 2.60
C VAL A 527 23.39 19.09 1.25
N LEU A 528 22.97 19.76 0.18
CA LEU A 528 23.02 19.24 -1.18
C LEU A 528 24.28 19.73 -1.91
N PRO A 529 25.04 18.81 -2.53
CA PRO A 529 26.29 19.14 -3.22
C PRO A 529 26.01 19.87 -4.53
N GLY A 530 26.99 20.64 -5.01
CA GLY A 530 26.90 21.33 -6.31
C GLY A 530 26.81 20.35 -7.49
N THR A 531 27.24 19.10 -7.31
CA THR A 531 27.11 18.05 -8.34
C THR A 531 25.69 17.56 -8.59
N LEU A 532 24.70 17.92 -7.75
CA LEU A 532 23.29 17.63 -7.99
C LEU A 532 22.83 18.16 -9.36
N THR A 533 23.39 19.28 -9.80
CA THR A 533 23.18 19.91 -11.11
C THR A 533 23.47 19.04 -12.33
N LYS A 534 24.27 17.98 -12.14
CA LYS A 534 24.65 17.04 -13.20
C LYS A 534 23.57 16.01 -13.51
N LEU A 535 22.47 16.00 -12.75
CA LEU A 535 21.36 15.07 -12.88
C LEU A 535 20.32 15.59 -13.90
N TYR A 536 20.74 15.75 -15.16
CA TYR A 536 19.91 16.39 -16.20
C TYR A 536 18.59 15.66 -16.50
N HIS A 537 18.45 14.39 -16.12
CA HIS A 537 17.22 13.61 -16.28
C HIS A 537 16.31 13.63 -15.04
N MET A 538 16.66 14.40 -14.01
CA MET A 538 15.86 14.49 -12.80
C MET A 538 14.47 15.06 -13.10
N GLU A 539 13.43 14.37 -12.66
CA GLU A 539 12.01 14.72 -12.82
C GLU A 539 11.37 15.04 -11.46
N VAL A 540 11.77 14.33 -10.39
CA VAL A 540 11.21 14.45 -9.04
C VAL A 540 12.30 14.49 -7.98
N LEU A 541 12.27 15.53 -7.15
CA LEU A 541 13.02 15.63 -5.89
C LEU A 541 12.04 15.65 -4.73
N ASP A 542 12.13 14.68 -3.82
CA ASP A 542 11.24 14.56 -2.67
C ASP A 542 12.06 14.57 -1.38
N PHE A 543 11.88 15.61 -0.57
CA PHE A 543 12.61 15.78 0.68
C PHE A 543 11.78 15.38 1.91
N GLY A 544 10.56 14.87 1.70
CA GLY A 544 9.67 14.39 2.74
C GLY A 544 9.44 15.42 3.85
N LEU A 545 9.93 15.11 5.07
CA LEU A 545 9.74 15.94 6.26
C LEU A 545 11.01 16.71 6.70
N ILE A 546 12.00 16.81 5.81
CA ILE A 546 13.21 17.60 6.06
C ILE A 546 12.81 19.09 6.09
N ARG A 547 13.30 19.82 7.10
CA ARG A 547 12.88 21.22 7.35
C ARG A 547 13.72 22.23 6.58
N ASP A 548 15.03 22.00 6.54
CA ASP A 548 16.01 22.93 5.99
C ASP A 548 16.80 22.26 4.87
N LEU A 549 16.79 22.87 3.69
CA LEU A 549 17.60 22.46 2.54
C LEU A 549 18.70 23.50 2.31
N VAL A 550 19.95 23.06 2.37
CA VAL A 550 21.12 23.92 2.14
C VAL A 550 21.73 23.54 0.80
N PHE A 551 21.71 24.48 -0.14
CA PHE A 551 22.34 24.32 -1.45
C PHE A 551 23.68 25.04 -1.44
N ASN A 552 24.73 24.40 -1.99
CA ASN A 552 26.04 25.05 -2.15
C ASN A 552 25.99 26.28 -3.09
N SER A 553 25.01 26.35 -4.00
CA SER A 553 24.67 27.51 -4.84
C SER A 553 23.20 27.42 -5.26
N CYS A 554 22.47 28.53 -5.30
CA CYS A 554 21.07 28.57 -5.74
C CYS A 554 20.93 28.67 -7.28
N GLU A 555 21.96 29.15 -7.98
CA GLU A 555 21.99 29.22 -9.45
C GLU A 555 22.08 27.83 -10.11
N ASP A 556 22.41 26.84 -9.30
CA ASP A 556 22.71 25.47 -9.70
C ASP A 556 21.44 24.70 -10.10
N MET A 557 20.28 24.95 -9.46
CA MET A 557 19.05 24.21 -9.75
C MET A 557 18.49 24.50 -11.16
N PHE A 558 18.85 25.63 -11.78
CA PHE A 558 18.41 25.98 -13.14
C PHE A 558 18.91 24.98 -14.20
N SER A 559 19.93 24.17 -13.92
CA SER A 559 20.41 23.16 -14.86
C SER A 559 19.52 21.92 -14.95
N LEU A 560 18.61 21.73 -13.99
CA LEU A 560 17.69 20.59 -13.93
C LEU A 560 16.44 20.87 -14.75
N THR A 561 16.59 21.03 -16.06
CA THR A 561 15.52 21.48 -16.96
C THR A 561 14.35 20.50 -17.10
N ASN A 562 14.54 19.24 -16.71
CA ASN A 562 13.49 18.21 -16.72
C ASN A 562 12.78 18.08 -15.37
N LEU A 563 13.18 18.84 -14.35
CA LEU A 563 12.59 18.78 -13.02
C LEU A 563 11.16 19.32 -13.07
N ARG A 564 10.22 18.51 -12.59
CA ARG A 564 8.78 18.80 -12.60
C ARG A 564 8.24 19.00 -11.20
N HIS A 565 8.75 18.20 -10.25
CA HIS A 565 8.25 18.13 -8.89
C HIS A 565 9.37 18.34 -7.87
N ILE A 566 9.13 19.24 -6.93
CA ILE A 566 9.86 19.35 -5.67
C ILE A 566 8.83 19.19 -4.57
N ILE A 567 8.96 18.15 -3.74
CA ILE A 567 8.00 17.77 -2.70
C ILE A 567 8.58 18.05 -1.31
#